data_AF-A0A644SZ92-F1
#
_entry.id   AF-A0A644SZ92-F1
#
_cell.length_a   1.000
_cell.length_b   1.000
_cell.length_c   1.000
_cell.angle_alpha   90.00
_cell.angle_beta   90.00
_cell.angle_gamma   90.00
#
_symmetry.space_group_name_H-M   'P 1'
#
loop_
_entity.id
_entity.type
_entity.pdbx_description
1 polymer ?
#
loop_
_entity_poly.entity_id
_entity_poly.type
_entity_poly.pdbx_seq_one_letter_code
_entity_poly.pdbx_strand_id
1 'polypeptide(L)'
;MRVLKHKIFSEAEYINHIFEEDCLDIMDYLPDQSIDMVLCDLPYGTTQNKWDSVIDLGKLWEKYDRIVKPNGAIVLTAQGIFTAKLIISNEKYFKYKLVWEKSKPTNFLNAKKQPLRKHEDICIFYKKQPTYNPQMAIGKSYSKGIRKNQFTGSYGDFDPVLVESKSGLRYPTDVVYFKTPESEPEATVWHPTQKPVELGRYLIRTYTNPGDVVLDNASGSGSFLVSALLEQRNFVGIEKNQDSRLFKNETIDLIKVTKERLKLALFTNNDVTFSKYIKRNGLITELCLNEEHRA
;
A
#
# COMPACT_ATOMS: atom_id res chain seq x y z
N MET A 1 -30.06 -27.27 0.96
CA MET A 1 -28.60 -27.21 0.85
C MET A 1 -28.05 -26.49 2.07
N ARG A 2 -27.34 -27.18 2.97
CA ARG A 2 -26.58 -26.51 4.04
C ARG A 2 -25.36 -25.88 3.36
N VAL A 3 -25.33 -24.56 3.27
CA VAL A 3 -24.10 -23.82 2.96
C VAL A 3 -23.12 -24.18 4.07
N LEU A 4 -22.04 -24.90 3.76
CA LEU A 4 -20.93 -25.09 4.68
C LEU A 4 -20.41 -23.69 5.00
N LYS A 5 -20.69 -23.18 6.20
CA LYS A 5 -20.08 -21.93 6.66
C LYS A 5 -18.57 -22.19 6.69
N HIS A 6 -17.83 -21.51 5.81
CA HIS A 6 -16.38 -21.46 5.93
C HIS A 6 -16.01 -21.01 7.35
N LYS A 7 -15.03 -21.67 7.96
CA LYS A 7 -14.50 -21.28 9.27
C LYS A 7 -13.82 -19.92 9.11
N ILE A 8 -14.39 -18.86 9.67
CA ILE A 8 -13.73 -17.54 9.74
C ILE A 8 -12.50 -17.65 10.65
N PHE A 9 -11.38 -17.07 10.22
CA PHE A 9 -10.14 -17.01 10.99
C PHE A 9 -10.33 -16.20 12.27
N SER A 10 -9.84 -16.73 13.38
CA SER A 10 -9.60 -15.96 14.59
C SER A 10 -8.46 -14.96 14.36
N GLU A 11 -8.37 -13.95 15.21
CA GLU A 11 -7.30 -12.94 15.14
C GLU A 11 -5.90 -13.57 15.06
N ALA A 12 -5.67 -14.64 15.81
CA ALA A 12 -4.40 -15.34 15.84
C ALA A 12 -4.08 -16.13 14.57
N GLU A 13 -5.07 -16.43 13.73
CA GLU A 13 -4.91 -17.20 12.49
C GLU A 13 -4.64 -16.30 11.27
N TYR A 14 -4.86 -14.98 11.34
CA TYR A 14 -4.67 -14.09 10.20
C TYR A 14 -3.71 -12.91 10.46
N ILE A 15 -3.63 -12.40 11.69
CA ILE A 15 -2.74 -11.28 11.98
C ILE A 15 -1.28 -11.72 11.87
N ASN A 16 -0.50 -10.92 11.15
CA ASN A 16 0.93 -11.12 10.87
C ASN A 16 1.23 -12.44 10.16
N HIS A 17 0.31 -12.86 9.28
CA HIS A 17 0.46 -14.03 8.42
C HIS A 17 0.74 -13.64 6.97
N ILE A 18 1.38 -14.56 6.25
CA ILE A 18 1.55 -14.54 4.80
C ILE A 18 0.94 -15.84 4.26
N PHE A 19 -0.08 -15.72 3.43
CA PHE A 19 -0.76 -16.84 2.80
C PHE A 19 -0.27 -17.05 1.38
N GLU A 20 0.13 -18.29 1.05
CA GLU A 20 0.54 -18.68 -0.29
C GLU A 20 -0.64 -19.26 -1.07
N GLU A 21 -1.59 -18.40 -1.48
CA GLU A 21 -2.85 -18.82 -2.10
C GLU A 21 -3.46 -17.73 -2.98
N ASP A 22 -4.57 -18.03 -3.67
CA ASP A 22 -5.37 -17.01 -4.33
C ASP A 22 -6.00 -16.04 -3.32
N CYS A 23 -5.86 -14.74 -3.59
CA CYS A 23 -6.31 -13.73 -2.66
C CYS A 23 -7.83 -13.63 -2.51
N LEU A 24 -8.60 -13.92 -3.57
CA LEU A 24 -10.06 -13.92 -3.47
C LEU A 24 -10.53 -15.06 -2.56
N ASP A 25 -9.83 -16.19 -2.56
CA ASP A 25 -10.15 -17.34 -1.72
C ASP A 25 -9.77 -17.08 -0.26
N ILE A 26 -8.55 -16.60 0.02
CA ILE A 26 -8.11 -16.29 1.40
C ILE A 26 -8.99 -15.20 2.04
N MET A 27 -9.38 -14.19 1.26
CA MET A 27 -10.25 -13.14 1.77
C MET A 27 -11.63 -13.63 2.18
N ASP A 28 -12.08 -14.85 1.85
CA ASP A 28 -13.33 -15.41 2.41
C ASP A 28 -13.23 -15.83 3.87
N TYR A 29 -12.01 -16.12 4.34
CA TYR A 29 -11.77 -16.56 5.71
C TYR A 29 -11.50 -15.40 6.67
N LEU A 30 -11.17 -14.21 6.15
CA LEU A 30 -10.95 -13.03 6.99
C LEU A 30 -12.27 -12.56 7.64
N PRO A 31 -12.26 -12.11 8.91
CA PRO A 31 -13.47 -11.59 9.55
C PRO A 31 -13.96 -10.29 8.91
N ASP A 32 -15.26 -10.03 9.04
CA ASP A 32 -15.85 -8.75 8.63
C ASP A 32 -15.20 -7.58 9.38
N GLN A 33 -14.98 -6.46 8.68
CA GLN A 33 -14.47 -5.21 9.27
C GLN A 33 -13.20 -5.41 10.13
N SER A 34 -12.30 -6.29 9.69
CA SER A 34 -11.06 -6.65 10.39
C SER A 34 -9.83 -5.90 9.89
N ILE A 35 -9.92 -5.26 8.72
CA ILE A 35 -8.81 -4.58 8.05
C ILE A 35 -8.97 -3.06 8.13
N ASP A 36 -7.94 -2.37 8.61
CA ASP A 36 -7.90 -0.91 8.73
C ASP A 36 -7.44 -0.24 7.42
N MET A 37 -6.57 -0.91 6.67
CA MET A 37 -6.12 -0.43 5.37
C MET A 37 -5.84 -1.57 4.42
N VAL A 38 -6.27 -1.42 3.17
CA VAL A 38 -5.69 -2.18 2.06
C VAL A 38 -4.63 -1.31 1.41
N LEU A 39 -3.42 -1.83 1.27
CA LEU A 39 -2.34 -1.22 0.48
C LEU A 39 -1.79 -2.28 -0.45
N CYS A 40 -2.09 -2.17 -1.74
CA CYS A 40 -1.82 -3.25 -2.68
C CYS A 40 -1.42 -2.76 -4.07
N ASP A 41 -0.52 -3.51 -4.71
CA ASP A 41 -0.15 -3.38 -6.12
C ASP A 41 -0.77 -4.52 -6.93
N LEU A 42 -2.00 -4.30 -7.40
CA LEU A 42 -2.76 -5.31 -8.13
C LEU A 42 -2.09 -5.68 -9.48
N PRO A 43 -2.29 -6.91 -10.00
CA PRO A 43 -1.91 -7.23 -11.38
C PRO A 43 -2.73 -6.39 -12.38
N TYR A 44 -2.03 -5.73 -13.31
CA TYR A 44 -2.59 -4.74 -14.22
C TYR A 44 -3.04 -5.30 -15.58
N GLY A 45 -2.61 -6.50 -15.97
CA GLY A 45 -2.86 -7.02 -17.33
C GLY A 45 -2.06 -6.32 -18.41
N THR A 46 -0.90 -5.74 -18.08
CA THR A 46 -0.11 -4.89 -18.97
C THR A 46 1.17 -5.55 -19.50
N THR A 47 1.51 -6.72 -18.99
CA THR A 47 2.69 -7.49 -19.37
C THR A 47 2.31 -8.79 -20.07
N GLN A 48 3.29 -9.48 -20.66
CA GLN A 48 3.10 -10.81 -21.23
C GLN A 48 3.12 -11.92 -20.17
N ASN A 49 3.26 -11.57 -18.89
CA ASN A 49 3.38 -12.54 -17.82
C ASN A 49 2.00 -13.10 -17.46
N LYS A 50 1.90 -14.42 -17.28
CA LYS A 50 0.63 -15.09 -16.96
C LYS A 50 0.08 -14.68 -15.59
N TRP A 51 0.95 -14.38 -14.62
CA TRP A 51 0.56 -13.87 -13.31
C TRP A 51 -0.07 -12.47 -13.37
N ASP A 52 0.22 -11.70 -14.42
CA ASP A 52 -0.37 -10.39 -14.66
C ASP A 52 -1.76 -10.54 -15.32
N SER A 53 -2.58 -11.45 -14.79
CA SER A 53 -3.98 -11.58 -15.20
C SER A 53 -4.80 -10.61 -14.36
N VAL A 54 -5.60 -9.76 -15.02
CA VAL A 54 -6.44 -8.78 -14.32
C VAL A 54 -7.36 -9.50 -13.35
N ILE A 55 -7.21 -9.20 -12.06
CA ILE A 55 -8.11 -9.69 -11.02
C ILE A 55 -9.55 -9.27 -11.32
N ASP A 56 -10.51 -10.14 -11.02
CA ASP A 56 -11.93 -9.80 -11.12
C ASP A 56 -12.25 -8.68 -10.11
N LEU A 57 -12.30 -7.44 -10.61
CA LEU A 57 -12.54 -6.26 -9.77
C LEU A 57 -13.91 -6.31 -9.09
N GLY A 58 -14.92 -6.94 -9.70
CA GLY A 58 -16.24 -7.10 -9.08
C GLY A 58 -16.15 -7.93 -7.81
N LYS A 59 -15.55 -9.13 -7.92
CA LYS A 59 -15.31 -10.00 -6.77
C LYS A 59 -14.37 -9.36 -5.74
N LEU A 60 -13.34 -8.64 -6.19
CA LEU A 60 -12.42 -7.92 -5.32
C LEU A 60 -13.17 -6.91 -4.42
N TRP A 61 -14.04 -6.09 -5.03
CA TRP A 61 -14.83 -5.12 -4.30
C TRP A 61 -15.82 -5.76 -3.34
N GLU A 62 -16.41 -6.91 -3.66
CA GLU A 62 -17.24 -7.68 -2.72
C GLU A 62 -16.43 -8.10 -1.48
N LYS A 63 -15.20 -8.59 -1.66
CA LYS A 63 -14.33 -8.96 -0.54
C LYS A 63 -13.95 -7.73 0.30
N TYR A 64 -13.46 -6.67 -0.35
CA TYR A 64 -13.08 -5.43 0.35
C TYR A 64 -14.25 -4.79 1.08
N ASP A 65 -15.45 -4.81 0.50
CA ASP A 65 -16.64 -4.27 1.16
C ASP A 65 -16.92 -5.01 2.48
N ARG A 66 -16.71 -6.31 2.52
CA ARG A 66 -16.93 -7.11 3.74
C ARG A 66 -15.83 -6.91 4.78
N ILE A 67 -14.56 -7.00 4.39
CA ILE A 67 -13.44 -7.14 5.35
C ILE A 67 -12.87 -5.79 5.82
N VAL A 68 -13.01 -4.72 5.02
CA VAL A 68 -12.45 -3.41 5.37
C VAL A 68 -13.40 -2.68 6.31
N LYS A 69 -12.85 -2.09 7.37
CA LYS A 69 -13.62 -1.28 8.33
C LYS A 69 -14.31 -0.09 7.62
N PRO A 70 -15.43 0.43 8.16
CA PRO A 70 -16.14 1.54 7.53
C PRO A 70 -15.29 2.80 7.30
N ASN A 71 -14.29 3.04 8.15
CA ASN A 71 -13.30 4.10 8.09
C ASN A 71 -11.91 3.60 7.64
N GLY A 72 -11.85 2.44 6.99
CA GLY A 72 -10.60 1.93 6.43
C GLY A 72 -10.32 2.50 5.04
N ALA A 73 -9.04 2.75 4.76
CA ALA A 73 -8.60 3.23 3.44
C ALA A 73 -8.26 2.05 2.53
N ILE A 74 -8.66 2.12 1.27
CA ILE A 74 -8.24 1.18 0.22
C ILE A 74 -7.35 1.96 -0.74
N VAL A 75 -6.06 1.64 -0.75
CA VAL A 75 -5.01 2.36 -1.45
C VAL A 75 -4.36 1.43 -2.46
N LEU A 76 -4.61 1.68 -3.75
CA LEU A 76 -4.23 0.79 -4.83
C LEU A 76 -3.31 1.50 -5.82
N THR A 77 -2.12 0.97 -6.04
CA THR A 77 -1.26 1.46 -7.12
C THR A 77 -1.85 1.07 -8.47
N ALA A 78 -1.67 1.92 -9.47
CA ALA A 78 -2.21 1.74 -10.81
C ALA A 78 -1.38 2.49 -11.86
N GLN A 79 -1.56 2.13 -13.13
CA GLN A 79 -0.98 2.89 -14.23
C GLN A 79 -1.84 2.85 -15.50
N GLY A 80 -1.77 3.94 -16.28
CA GLY A 80 -2.35 4.01 -17.62
C GLY A 80 -3.85 3.69 -17.65
N ILE A 81 -4.27 2.83 -18.58
CA ILE A 81 -5.69 2.47 -18.73
C ILE A 81 -6.24 1.70 -17.52
N PHE A 82 -5.38 0.99 -16.78
CA PHE A 82 -5.80 0.28 -15.57
C PHE A 82 -6.29 1.27 -14.50
N THR A 83 -5.65 2.44 -14.36
CA THR A 83 -6.14 3.51 -13.46
C THR A 83 -7.60 3.85 -13.76
N ALA A 84 -7.95 4.07 -15.02
CA ALA A 84 -9.32 4.41 -15.42
C ALA A 84 -10.31 3.28 -15.12
N LYS A 85 -9.95 2.03 -15.47
CA LYS A 85 -10.77 0.85 -15.19
C LYS A 85 -11.01 0.66 -13.70
N LEU A 86 -9.97 0.84 -12.89
CA LEU A 86 -10.03 0.69 -11.44
C LEU A 86 -10.97 1.74 -10.82
N ILE A 87 -10.85 3.00 -11.22
CA ILE A 87 -11.74 4.09 -10.76
C ILE A 87 -13.20 3.79 -11.11
N ILE A 88 -13.47 3.45 -12.38
CA ILE A 88 -14.84 3.17 -12.86
C ILE A 88 -15.43 1.94 -12.16
N SER A 89 -14.60 0.94 -11.84
CA SER A 89 -15.08 -0.28 -11.17
C SER A 89 -15.68 -0.03 -9.77
N ASN A 90 -15.35 1.10 -9.13
CA ASN A 90 -15.97 1.51 -7.87
C ASN A 90 -15.94 3.03 -7.67
N GLU A 91 -16.66 3.76 -8.53
CA GLU A 91 -16.77 5.23 -8.46
C GLU A 91 -17.33 5.71 -7.11
N LYS A 92 -18.21 4.92 -6.50
CA LYS A 92 -18.82 5.22 -5.19
C LYS A 92 -17.76 5.40 -4.10
N TYR A 93 -16.75 4.52 -4.06
CA TYR A 93 -15.71 4.57 -3.03
C TYR A 93 -14.53 5.43 -3.45
N PHE A 94 -14.34 5.72 -4.74
CA PHE A 94 -13.26 6.58 -5.20
C PHE A 94 -13.37 8.00 -4.62
N LYS A 95 -12.22 8.62 -4.34
CA LYS A 95 -12.14 9.96 -3.71
C LYS A 95 -11.15 10.85 -4.43
N TYR A 96 -9.91 10.40 -4.52
CA TYR A 96 -8.84 11.09 -5.24
C TYR A 96 -7.73 10.10 -5.57
N LYS A 97 -6.74 10.58 -6.33
CA LYS A 97 -5.51 9.83 -6.59
C LYS A 97 -4.30 10.65 -6.20
N LEU A 98 -3.22 9.96 -5.87
CA LEU A 98 -1.88 10.53 -5.82
C LEU A 98 -1.13 10.15 -7.09
N VAL A 99 -0.15 10.97 -7.46
CA VAL A 99 0.83 10.70 -8.51
C VAL A 99 2.16 10.47 -7.82
N TRP A 100 2.66 9.23 -7.87
CA TRP A 100 4.00 8.93 -7.41
C TRP A 100 5.01 9.24 -8.52
N GLU A 101 5.82 10.27 -8.29
CA GLU A 101 6.99 10.58 -9.11
C GLU A 101 8.18 9.71 -8.71
N LYS A 102 8.71 8.97 -9.69
CA LYS A 102 9.81 8.01 -9.51
C LYS A 102 11.17 8.70 -9.64
N SER A 103 12.17 8.29 -8.87
CA SER A 103 13.55 8.80 -9.06
C SER A 103 14.16 8.46 -10.43
N LYS A 104 13.80 7.30 -11.02
CA LYS A 104 14.28 6.86 -12.34
C LYS A 104 13.11 6.67 -13.30
N PRO A 105 13.16 7.22 -14.53
CA PRO A 105 12.17 6.92 -15.56
C PRO A 105 12.33 5.49 -16.09
N THR A 106 11.29 4.96 -16.72
CA THR A 106 11.30 3.65 -17.42
C THR A 106 10.83 3.80 -18.88
N ASN A 107 10.70 2.68 -19.61
CA ASN A 107 10.28 2.62 -21.02
C ASN A 107 11.30 3.19 -22.03
N PHE A 108 12.60 3.03 -21.74
CA PHE A 108 13.70 3.57 -22.56
C PHE A 108 13.70 3.06 -24.02
N LEU A 109 13.25 1.82 -24.26
CA LEU A 109 13.16 1.24 -25.61
C LEU A 109 12.24 2.03 -26.55
N ASN A 110 11.31 2.81 -25.99
CA ASN A 110 10.35 3.61 -26.75
C ASN A 110 10.63 5.13 -26.69
N ALA A 111 11.80 5.56 -26.19
CA ALA A 111 12.10 6.98 -25.97
C ALA A 111 12.00 7.86 -27.22
N LYS A 112 12.23 7.29 -28.41
CA LYS A 112 12.09 7.99 -29.71
C LYS A 112 10.66 8.04 -30.24
N LYS A 113 9.71 7.33 -29.62
CA LYS A 113 8.31 7.23 -30.05
C LYS A 113 7.35 7.90 -29.08
N GLN A 114 7.70 7.96 -27.79
CA GLN A 114 6.87 8.53 -26.74
C GLN A 114 7.72 8.95 -25.53
N PRO A 115 7.21 9.84 -24.66
CA PRO A 115 7.88 10.20 -23.41
C PRO A 115 8.14 8.97 -22.52
N LEU A 116 9.23 9.05 -21.75
CA LEU A 116 9.55 8.06 -20.74
C LEU A 116 8.52 8.07 -19.61
N ARG A 117 8.35 6.92 -18.95
CA ARG A 117 7.39 6.79 -17.84
C ARG A 117 8.06 7.16 -16.53
N LYS A 118 7.70 8.31 -15.98
CA LYS A 118 8.31 8.88 -14.76
C LYS A 118 7.41 8.82 -13.53
N HIS A 119 6.15 8.43 -13.70
CA HIS A 119 5.19 8.37 -12.60
C HIS A 119 4.27 7.15 -12.69
N GLU A 120 3.64 6.83 -11.57
CA GLU A 120 2.54 5.88 -11.41
C GLU A 120 1.42 6.54 -10.60
N ASP A 121 0.18 6.07 -10.78
CA ASP A 121 -0.97 6.58 -10.03
C ASP A 121 -1.20 5.73 -8.76
N ILE A 122 -1.78 6.33 -7.74
CA ILE A 122 -2.22 5.65 -6.51
C ILE A 122 -3.66 6.07 -6.25
N CYS A 123 -4.61 5.17 -6.47
CA CYS A 123 -6.02 5.46 -6.32
C CYS A 123 -6.45 5.25 -4.86
N ILE A 124 -7.13 6.24 -4.29
CA ILE A 124 -7.61 6.24 -2.91
C ILE A 124 -9.11 6.05 -2.91
N PHE A 125 -9.56 4.99 -2.25
CA PHE A 125 -10.96 4.64 -2.07
C PHE A 125 -11.28 4.53 -0.57
N TYR A 126 -12.47 4.96 -0.16
CA TYR A 126 -12.99 4.71 1.18
C TYR A 126 -14.51 4.90 1.25
N LYS A 127 -15.15 4.19 2.19
CA LYS A 127 -16.60 4.31 2.43
C LYS A 127 -16.95 5.55 3.24
N LYS A 128 -16.19 5.79 4.32
CA LYS A 128 -16.25 6.98 5.17
C LYS A 128 -14.83 7.52 5.33
N GLN A 129 -14.71 8.79 5.73
CA GLN A 129 -13.43 9.44 5.97
C GLN A 129 -12.56 8.55 6.88
N PRO A 130 -11.40 8.06 6.39
CA PRO A 130 -10.50 7.26 7.20
C PRO A 130 -9.70 8.15 8.15
N THR A 131 -8.93 7.51 9.02
CA THR A 131 -7.78 8.17 9.66
C THR A 131 -6.98 8.90 8.59
N TYR A 132 -6.67 10.17 8.83
CA TYR A 132 -5.89 10.99 7.91
C TYR A 132 -4.86 11.82 8.68
N ASN A 133 -3.61 11.38 8.61
CA ASN A 133 -2.46 12.03 9.22
C ASN A 133 -1.65 12.72 8.12
N PRO A 134 -1.94 14.00 7.79
CA PRO A 134 -1.24 14.69 6.73
C PRO A 134 0.26 14.81 7.05
N GLN A 135 1.10 14.30 6.16
CA GLN A 135 2.55 14.42 6.28
C GLN A 135 2.99 15.79 5.76
N MET A 136 3.15 16.72 6.69
CA MET A 136 3.48 18.12 6.40
C MET A 136 4.90 18.25 5.83
N ALA A 137 5.04 19.00 4.73
CA ALA A 137 6.35 19.38 4.19
C ALA A 137 6.81 20.71 4.78
N ILE A 138 8.13 20.90 4.89
CA ILE A 138 8.73 22.16 5.32
C ILE A 138 8.99 23.04 4.09
N GLY A 139 8.35 24.19 4.02
CA GLY A 139 8.60 25.23 3.02
C GLY A 139 9.06 26.55 3.64
N LYS A 140 9.42 27.51 2.80
CA LYS A 140 9.72 28.88 3.26
C LYS A 140 8.43 29.55 3.74
N SER A 141 8.50 30.28 4.86
CA SER A 141 7.38 31.10 5.32
C SER A 141 6.98 32.11 4.24
N TYR A 142 5.68 32.38 4.13
CA TYR A 142 5.18 33.41 3.23
C TYR A 142 3.97 34.10 3.86
N SER A 143 3.76 35.34 3.45
CA SER A 143 2.48 36.04 3.56
C SER A 143 2.13 36.56 2.18
N LYS A 144 1.01 36.09 1.62
CA LYS A 144 0.48 36.56 0.34
C LYS A 144 -0.48 37.74 0.53
N GLY A 145 -0.54 38.30 1.75
CA GLY A 145 -1.52 39.31 2.12
C GLY A 145 -2.93 38.73 2.26
N ILE A 146 -3.91 39.62 2.38
CA ILE A 146 -5.32 39.25 2.45
C ILE A 146 -5.80 38.92 1.03
N ARG A 147 -6.36 37.72 0.83
CA ARG A 147 -6.95 37.36 -0.45
C ARG A 147 -8.16 38.26 -0.69
N LYS A 148 -8.12 39.09 -1.73
CA LYS A 148 -9.24 39.97 -2.12
C LYS A 148 -10.47 39.12 -2.48
N ASN A 149 -11.66 39.69 -2.31
CA ASN A 149 -12.92 39.08 -2.76
C ASN A 149 -12.77 38.62 -4.22
N GLN A 150 -12.80 37.31 -4.42
CA GLN A 150 -12.85 36.70 -5.73
C GLN A 150 -14.27 36.15 -5.90
N PHE A 151 -15.09 36.86 -6.67
CA PHE A 151 -16.36 36.33 -7.20
C PHE A 151 -16.05 35.34 -8.32
N THR A 152 -15.43 34.22 -7.97
CA THR A 152 -15.32 33.10 -8.91
C THR A 152 -16.54 32.23 -8.66
N GLY A 153 -17.54 32.26 -9.56
CA GLY A 153 -18.75 31.43 -9.45
C GLY A 153 -18.53 29.90 -9.45
N SER A 154 -17.27 29.44 -9.37
CA SER A 154 -16.88 28.02 -9.30
C SER A 154 -16.79 27.48 -7.87
N TYR A 155 -16.52 28.34 -6.90
CA TYR A 155 -16.50 28.01 -5.48
C TYR A 155 -17.08 29.23 -4.77
N GLY A 156 -18.19 29.07 -4.04
CA GLY A 156 -19.04 30.16 -3.53
C GLY A 156 -18.34 31.27 -2.75
N ASP A 157 -19.11 32.23 -2.23
CA ASP A 157 -18.54 33.42 -1.58
C ASP A 157 -17.61 33.03 -0.41
N PHE A 158 -16.36 33.49 -0.46
CA PHE A 158 -15.39 33.34 0.63
C PHE A 158 -15.08 34.70 1.24
N ASP A 159 -15.10 34.76 2.57
CA ASP A 159 -14.61 35.92 3.29
C ASP A 159 -13.10 36.10 3.06
N PRO A 160 -12.60 37.35 3.04
CA PRO A 160 -11.17 37.63 2.94
C PRO A 160 -10.40 37.03 4.12
N VAL A 161 -9.57 36.01 3.86
CA VAL A 161 -8.66 35.44 4.86
C VAL A 161 -7.22 35.87 4.53
N LEU A 162 -6.45 36.19 5.58
CA LEU A 162 -5.00 36.35 5.47
C LEU A 162 -4.36 35.03 5.04
N VAL A 163 -3.73 35.00 3.87
CA VAL A 163 -3.08 33.80 3.35
C VAL A 163 -1.62 33.83 3.75
N GLU A 164 -1.32 33.32 4.94
CA GLU A 164 0.04 33.21 5.45
C GLU A 164 0.34 31.81 5.98
N SER A 165 1.64 31.48 5.97
CA SER A 165 2.15 30.35 6.72
C SER A 165 3.42 30.77 7.43
N LYS A 166 3.25 31.16 8.69
CA LYS A 166 4.35 31.57 9.59
C LYS A 166 5.27 30.40 9.92
N SER A 167 4.71 29.20 10.10
CA SER A 167 5.47 27.98 10.41
C SER A 167 6.25 27.42 9.22
N GLY A 168 5.95 27.86 7.99
CA GLY A 168 6.52 27.28 6.77
C GLY A 168 5.93 25.90 6.39
N LEU A 169 5.14 25.27 7.26
CA LEU A 169 4.54 23.96 7.02
C LEU A 169 3.53 24.00 5.86
N ARG A 170 3.58 22.99 5.00
CA ARG A 170 2.71 22.81 3.83
C ARG A 170 2.00 21.48 3.95
N TYR A 171 0.68 21.49 3.74
CA TYR A 171 -0.07 20.25 3.53
C TYR A 171 0.49 19.50 2.30
N PRO A 172 0.42 18.15 2.30
CA PRO A 172 0.89 17.37 1.17
C PRO A 172 0.09 17.70 -0.10
N THR A 173 0.77 17.60 -1.24
CA THR A 173 0.14 17.69 -2.56
C THR A 173 -0.28 16.30 -3.04
N ASP A 174 -1.07 16.26 -4.12
CA ASP A 174 -1.41 15.02 -4.81
C ASP A 174 -0.22 14.41 -5.58
N VAL A 175 0.89 15.14 -5.75
CA VAL A 175 2.16 14.60 -6.27
C VAL A 175 3.10 14.28 -5.11
N VAL A 176 3.63 13.06 -5.07
CA VAL A 176 4.60 12.59 -4.06
C VAL A 176 5.84 12.02 -4.73
N TYR A 177 7.03 12.34 -4.21
CA TYR A 177 8.30 11.86 -4.75
C TYR A 177 8.89 10.77 -3.85
N PHE A 178 9.18 9.61 -4.43
CA PHE A 178 9.93 8.54 -3.77
C PHE A 178 10.92 7.88 -4.74
N LYS A 179 12.05 7.45 -4.19
CA LYS A 179 13.06 6.71 -4.95
C LYS A 179 12.51 5.36 -5.42
N THR A 180 12.92 4.91 -6.60
CA THR A 180 12.65 3.53 -7.05
C THR A 180 13.43 2.52 -6.20
N PRO A 181 12.98 1.25 -6.10
CA PRO A 181 13.58 0.26 -5.20
C PRO A 181 15.08 0.04 -5.41
N GLU A 182 15.58 0.14 -6.64
CA GLU A 182 17.01 0.01 -6.97
C GLU A 182 17.88 1.13 -6.39
N SER A 183 17.25 2.14 -5.78
CA SER A 183 17.91 3.30 -5.18
C SER A 183 17.70 3.36 -3.67
N GLU A 184 17.06 2.35 -3.06
CA GLU A 184 16.99 2.16 -1.60
C GLU A 184 18.32 1.59 -1.07
N PRO A 185 18.64 1.76 0.23
CA PRO A 185 19.95 1.38 0.79
C PRO A 185 20.36 -0.09 0.58
N GLU A 186 19.40 -1.02 0.62
CA GLU A 186 19.66 -2.44 0.35
C GLU A 186 19.81 -2.75 -1.15
N ALA A 187 19.31 -1.85 -2.02
CA ALA A 187 19.29 -1.90 -3.49
C ALA A 187 18.87 -3.24 -4.12
N THR A 188 18.28 -4.14 -3.35
CA THR A 188 17.97 -5.50 -3.77
C THR A 188 16.53 -5.57 -4.27
N VAL A 189 16.40 -5.86 -5.57
CA VAL A 189 15.12 -6.05 -6.23
C VAL A 189 14.89 -7.54 -6.40
N TRP A 190 13.78 -8.02 -5.84
CA TRP A 190 13.38 -9.42 -5.89
C TRP A 190 12.24 -9.66 -6.89
N HIS A 191 11.46 -8.60 -7.18
CA HIS A 191 10.33 -8.66 -8.09
C HIS A 191 10.40 -7.53 -9.13
N PRO A 192 10.08 -7.77 -10.43
CA PRO A 192 10.14 -6.74 -11.47
C PRO A 192 9.31 -5.49 -11.19
N THR A 193 8.20 -5.62 -10.46
CA THR A 193 7.30 -4.52 -10.10
C THR A 193 7.40 -4.10 -8.64
N GLN A 194 8.45 -4.52 -7.93
CA GLN A 194 8.66 -4.21 -6.51
C GLN A 194 8.42 -2.72 -6.25
N LYS A 195 7.61 -2.42 -5.22
CA LYS A 195 7.37 -1.04 -4.78
C LYS A 195 8.40 -0.64 -3.71
N PRO A 196 8.76 0.65 -3.62
CA PRO A 196 9.67 1.14 -2.58
C PRO A 196 9.03 1.03 -1.20
N VAL A 197 9.81 0.64 -0.20
CA VAL A 197 9.35 0.58 1.20
C VAL A 197 9.01 1.98 1.70
N GLU A 198 9.80 2.99 1.37
CA GLU A 198 9.53 4.36 1.85
C GLU A 198 8.21 4.96 1.31
N LEU A 199 7.81 4.58 0.10
CA LEU A 199 6.49 4.93 -0.43
C LEU A 199 5.39 4.26 0.40
N GLY A 200 5.52 2.96 0.68
CA GLY A 200 4.58 2.22 1.50
C GLY A 200 4.45 2.82 2.90
N ARG A 201 5.57 3.14 3.55
CA ARG A 201 5.61 3.77 4.87
C ARG A 201 4.88 5.11 4.89
N TYR A 202 5.08 5.94 3.87
CA TYR A 202 4.33 7.19 3.71
C TYR A 202 2.82 6.94 3.63
N LEU A 203 2.36 6.01 2.80
CA LEU A 203 0.93 5.74 2.65
C LEU A 203 0.32 5.19 3.94
N ILE A 204 1.01 4.27 4.62
CA ILE A 204 0.57 3.68 5.88
C ILE A 204 0.45 4.74 6.97
N ARG A 205 1.48 5.59 7.17
CA ARG A 205 1.40 6.69 8.15
C ARG A 205 0.23 7.62 7.88
N THR A 206 -0.05 7.89 6.60
CA THR A 206 -1.12 8.79 6.18
C THR A 206 -2.50 8.28 6.58
N TYR A 207 -2.77 6.97 6.46
CA TYR A 207 -4.13 6.44 6.55
C TYR A 207 -4.41 5.49 7.73
N THR A 208 -3.44 5.27 8.62
CA THR A 208 -3.56 4.35 9.76
C THR A 208 -2.88 4.90 11.01
N ASN A 209 -3.04 4.23 12.15
CA ASN A 209 -2.32 4.44 13.41
C ASN A 209 -1.55 3.17 13.84
N PRO A 210 -0.54 3.27 14.73
CA PRO A 210 0.15 2.09 15.25
C PRO A 210 -0.83 1.04 15.80
N GLY A 211 -0.60 -0.22 15.46
CA GLY A 211 -1.44 -1.35 15.86
C GLY A 211 -2.54 -1.74 14.86
N ASP A 212 -2.90 -0.84 13.95
CA ASP A 212 -3.86 -1.11 12.86
C ASP A 212 -3.38 -2.26 11.96
N VAL A 213 -4.32 -2.89 11.25
CA VAL A 213 -4.06 -4.04 10.36
C VAL A 213 -4.06 -3.61 8.89
N VAL A 214 -2.93 -3.83 8.21
CA VAL A 214 -2.74 -3.55 6.77
C VAL A 214 -2.79 -4.85 5.97
N LEU A 215 -3.71 -4.93 5.00
CA LEU A 215 -3.78 -6.02 4.02
C LEU A 215 -3.03 -5.64 2.74
N ASP A 216 -2.14 -6.52 2.29
CA ASP A 216 -1.63 -6.54 0.93
C ASP A 216 -1.98 -7.89 0.29
N ASN A 217 -3.01 -7.90 -0.55
CA ASN A 217 -3.57 -9.12 -1.13
C ASN A 217 -2.90 -9.55 -2.45
N ALA A 218 -1.83 -8.86 -2.87
CA ALA A 218 -0.95 -9.25 -3.98
C ALA A 218 0.48 -8.86 -3.63
N SER A 219 0.96 -9.42 -2.52
CA SER A 219 2.09 -8.85 -1.78
C SER A 219 3.44 -8.94 -2.47
N GLY A 220 3.60 -9.79 -3.49
CA GLY A 220 4.82 -9.92 -4.27
C GLY A 220 6.02 -10.17 -3.37
N SER A 221 7.06 -9.33 -3.46
CA SER A 221 8.24 -9.43 -2.59
C SER A 221 8.05 -8.85 -1.17
N GLY A 222 6.85 -8.38 -0.82
CA GLY A 222 6.48 -7.99 0.54
C GLY A 222 6.79 -6.56 0.95
N SER A 223 7.04 -5.64 0.01
CA SER A 223 7.44 -4.27 0.34
C SER A 223 6.44 -3.51 1.23
N PHE A 224 5.13 -3.67 0.99
CA PHE A 224 4.12 -3.00 1.81
C PHE A 224 3.92 -3.68 3.18
N LEU A 225 4.15 -5.00 3.28
CA LEU A 225 4.16 -5.70 4.57
C LEU A 225 5.33 -5.25 5.44
N VAL A 226 6.53 -5.13 4.85
CA VAL A 226 7.71 -4.57 5.53
C VAL A 226 7.45 -3.12 5.95
N SER A 227 6.79 -2.34 5.09
CA SER A 227 6.39 -0.96 5.42
C SER A 227 5.44 -0.91 6.61
N ALA A 228 4.45 -1.80 6.68
CA ALA A 228 3.50 -1.88 7.77
C ALA A 228 4.22 -2.20 9.09
N LEU A 229 5.08 -3.20 9.07
CA LEU A 229 5.86 -3.60 10.24
C LEU A 229 6.78 -2.48 10.75
N LEU A 230 7.53 -1.82 9.85
CA LEU A 230 8.40 -0.69 10.19
C LEU A 230 7.64 0.52 10.77
N GLU A 231 6.38 0.69 10.37
CA GLU A 231 5.49 1.71 10.93
C GLU A 231 4.68 1.18 12.13
N GLN A 232 5.05 0.04 12.71
CA GLN A 232 4.38 -0.55 13.88
C GLN A 232 2.89 -0.87 13.67
N ARG A 233 2.53 -1.26 12.44
CA ARG A 233 1.22 -1.83 12.09
C ARG A 233 1.34 -3.35 11.96
N ASN A 234 0.25 -4.03 12.26
CA ASN A 234 0.10 -5.45 11.97
C ASN A 234 -0.22 -5.63 10.48
N PHE A 235 0.05 -6.80 9.93
CA PHE A 235 -0.12 -7.03 8.49
C PHE A 235 -0.81 -8.35 8.16
N VAL A 236 -1.34 -8.42 6.94
CA VAL A 236 -1.81 -9.65 6.31
C VAL A 236 -1.29 -9.64 4.87
N GLY A 237 -0.46 -10.62 4.54
CA GLY A 237 0.06 -10.79 3.18
C GLY A 237 -0.63 -11.95 2.47
N ILE A 238 -0.95 -11.77 1.19
CA ILE A 238 -1.38 -12.88 0.33
C ILE A 238 -0.59 -12.80 -0.97
N GLU A 239 -0.05 -13.93 -1.41
CA GLU A 239 0.70 -14.03 -2.67
C GLU A 239 0.54 -15.44 -3.23
N LYS A 240 0.20 -15.55 -4.51
CA LYS A 240 -0.03 -16.86 -5.14
C LYS A 240 1.28 -17.60 -5.45
N ASN A 241 2.41 -16.87 -5.48
CA ASN A 241 3.78 -17.37 -5.73
C ASN A 241 3.91 -18.13 -7.07
N GLN A 242 2.95 -17.97 -7.98
CA GLN A 242 2.94 -18.62 -9.29
C GLN A 242 3.78 -17.84 -10.30
N ASP A 243 4.54 -18.56 -11.14
CA ASP A 243 5.39 -18.01 -12.20
C ASP A 243 6.53 -17.08 -11.74
N SER A 244 7.18 -17.41 -10.62
CA SER A 244 8.31 -16.67 -10.08
C SER A 244 9.61 -16.73 -10.91
N ARG A 245 9.59 -17.25 -12.14
CA ARG A 245 10.77 -17.44 -13.02
C ARG A 245 11.28 -16.15 -13.70
N LEU A 246 10.75 -14.99 -13.35
CA LEU A 246 10.73 -13.83 -14.24
C LEU A 246 11.71 -12.72 -13.87
N PHE A 247 12.52 -12.90 -12.83
CA PHE A 247 13.64 -12.01 -12.53
C PHE A 247 14.96 -12.80 -12.58
N LYS A 248 15.85 -12.44 -13.52
CA LYS A 248 17.16 -13.06 -13.75
C LYS A 248 17.17 -14.53 -14.24
N ASN A 249 16.06 -15.06 -14.77
CA ASN A 249 15.92 -16.47 -15.21
C ASN A 249 16.10 -17.50 -14.08
N GLU A 250 16.00 -17.09 -12.82
CA GLU A 250 16.04 -17.97 -11.66
C GLU A 250 14.64 -18.11 -11.07
N THR A 251 14.37 -19.24 -10.41
CA THR A 251 13.12 -19.41 -9.66
C THR A 251 13.30 -18.70 -8.32
N ILE A 252 12.47 -17.69 -8.05
CA ILE A 252 12.44 -17.02 -6.74
C ILE A 252 11.26 -17.53 -5.92
N ASP A 253 11.42 -17.64 -4.60
CA ASP A 253 10.29 -17.91 -3.71
C ASP A 253 9.93 -16.59 -3.01
N LEU A 254 8.84 -15.97 -3.45
CA LEU A 254 8.42 -14.65 -2.97
C LEU A 254 7.94 -14.71 -1.52
N ILE A 255 7.38 -15.84 -1.09
CA ILE A 255 6.98 -16.06 0.30
C ILE A 255 8.21 -16.10 1.18
N LYS A 256 9.23 -16.88 0.79
CA LYS A 256 10.50 -16.95 1.52
C LYS A 256 11.20 -15.59 1.58
N VAL A 257 11.30 -14.88 0.44
CA VAL A 257 11.88 -13.53 0.38
C VAL A 257 11.16 -12.59 1.34
N THR A 258 9.84 -12.58 1.32
CA THR A 258 9.03 -11.74 2.20
C THR A 258 9.29 -12.05 3.68
N LYS A 259 9.34 -13.34 4.05
CA LYS A 259 9.66 -13.77 5.42
C LYS A 259 11.03 -13.29 5.88
N GLU A 260 12.06 -13.41 5.03
CA GLU A 260 13.42 -12.93 5.36
C GLU A 260 13.48 -11.41 5.50
N ARG A 261 12.79 -10.66 4.64
CA ARG A 261 12.73 -9.19 4.75
C ARG A 261 12.01 -8.74 6.03
N LEU A 262 10.91 -9.39 6.39
CA LEU A 262 10.20 -9.12 7.64
C LEU A 262 11.04 -9.51 8.87
N LYS A 263 11.77 -10.61 8.80
CA LYS A 263 12.74 -11.00 9.83
C LYS A 263 13.79 -9.91 10.03
N LEU A 264 14.40 -9.45 8.95
CA LEU A 264 15.40 -8.38 9.00
C LEU A 264 14.81 -7.11 9.62
N ALA A 265 13.63 -6.67 9.15
CA ALA A 265 12.95 -5.48 9.68
C ALA A 265 12.59 -5.63 11.17
N LEU A 266 12.17 -6.83 11.60
CA LEU A 266 11.81 -7.11 12.98
C LEU A 266 13.02 -7.05 13.92
N PHE A 267 14.18 -7.56 13.53
CA PHE A 267 15.33 -7.69 14.45
C PHE A 267 16.36 -6.57 14.34
N THR A 268 16.36 -5.79 13.26
CA THR A 268 17.29 -4.65 13.09
C THR A 268 16.72 -3.31 13.55
N ASN A 269 15.43 -3.26 13.90
CA ASN A 269 14.76 -2.04 14.33
C ASN A 269 14.16 -2.20 15.73
N ASN A 270 14.84 -1.65 16.75
CA ASN A 270 14.41 -1.75 18.15
C ASN A 270 12.98 -1.26 18.40
N ASP A 271 12.53 -0.21 17.69
CA ASP A 271 11.18 0.34 17.85
C ASP A 271 10.11 -0.69 17.43
N VAL A 272 10.43 -1.53 16.45
CA VAL A 272 9.59 -2.64 16.00
C VAL A 272 9.77 -3.84 16.92
N THR A 273 11.02 -4.24 17.21
CA THR A 273 11.34 -5.40 18.06
C THR A 273 10.60 -5.36 19.37
N PHE A 274 10.56 -4.20 20.03
CA PHE A 274 9.93 -4.01 21.35
C PHE A 274 8.59 -3.29 21.28
N SER A 275 8.00 -3.16 20.08
CA SER A 275 6.72 -2.48 19.92
C SER A 275 5.62 -3.19 20.70
N LYS A 276 4.86 -2.42 21.48
CA LYS A 276 3.60 -2.89 22.12
C LYS A 276 2.44 -3.01 21.13
N TYR A 277 2.57 -2.44 19.94
CA TYR A 277 1.52 -2.40 18.92
C TYR A 277 1.56 -3.62 17.99
N ILE A 278 2.72 -4.27 17.87
CA ILE A 278 2.89 -5.48 17.06
C ILE A 278 2.48 -6.70 17.88
N LYS A 279 1.44 -7.39 17.40
CA LYS A 279 0.92 -8.61 18.03
C LYS A 279 1.85 -9.79 17.75
N ARG A 280 2.12 -10.61 18.77
CA ARG A 280 2.96 -11.81 18.67
C ARG A 280 2.11 -13.00 18.23
N ASN A 281 1.75 -12.98 16.95
CA ASN A 281 0.95 -13.99 16.27
C ASN A 281 1.61 -14.34 14.93
N GLY A 282 1.30 -15.53 14.41
CA GLY A 282 1.77 -15.97 13.10
C GLY A 282 3.27 -15.93 12.94
N LEU A 283 3.71 -15.30 11.84
CA LEU A 283 5.11 -15.22 11.46
C LEU A 283 5.96 -14.54 12.53
N ILE A 284 5.44 -13.53 13.23
CA ILE A 284 6.22 -12.83 14.27
C ILE A 284 6.57 -13.78 15.41
N THR A 285 5.65 -14.64 15.82
CA THR A 285 5.90 -15.66 16.86
C THR A 285 6.91 -16.70 16.38
N GLU A 286 6.75 -17.21 15.16
CA GLU A 286 7.68 -18.17 14.55
C GLU A 286 9.10 -17.60 14.49
N LEU A 287 9.25 -16.33 14.12
CA LEU A 287 10.55 -15.66 14.03
C LEU A 287 11.20 -15.47 15.40
N CYS A 288 10.44 -15.09 16.42
CA CYS A 288 10.96 -14.92 17.79
C CYS A 288 11.43 -16.24 18.40
N LEU A 289 10.65 -17.33 18.26
CA LEU A 289 11.01 -18.65 18.80
C LEU A 289 12.29 -19.20 18.16
N ASN A 290 12.48 -18.97 16.87
CA ASN A 290 13.66 -19.47 16.14
C ASN A 290 14.96 -18.72 16.47
N GLU A 291 14.90 -17.49 17.00
CA GLU A 291 16.08 -16.75 17.47
C GLU A 291 16.50 -17.17 18.88
N GLU A 292 15.55 -17.47 19.78
CA GLU A 292 15.87 -17.97 21.14
C GLU A 292 16.62 -19.31 21.11
N HIS A 293 16.41 -20.13 20.07
CA HIS A 293 17.14 -21.39 19.89
C HIS A 293 18.55 -21.22 19.25
N ARG A 294 18.92 -20.01 18.83
CA ARG A 294 20.23 -19.70 18.24
C ARG A 294 21.18 -18.94 19.18
N ALA A 295 20.66 -18.40 20.28
CA ALA A 295 21.42 -17.70 21.32
C ALA A 295 21.87 -18.67 22.43
#